data_AF-A0A3M8CH51-F1
#
_entry.id   AF-A0A3M8CH51-F1
#
_cell.length_a   1.000
_cell.length_b   1.000
_cell.length_c   1.000
_cell.angle_alpha   90.00
_cell.angle_beta   90.00
_cell.angle_gamma   90.00
#
_symmetry.space_group_name_H-M   'P 1'
#
loop_
_entity.id
_entity.type
_entity.pdbx_description
1 polymer ?
#
loop_
_entity_poly.entity_id
_entity_poly.type
_entity_poly.pdbx_seq_one_letter_code
_entity_poly.pdbx_strand_id
1 'polypeptide(L)' 'MKIIFFDFLMLVFTILIAWGFLRSVKAKNKFASAFAFISLVVFLFCDGLIIYYATQG' A
#
# COMPACT_ATOMS: atom_id res chain seq x y z
N MET A 1 -6.43 14.67 -13.59
CA MET A 1 -5.19 14.86 -12.81
C MET A 1 -4.03 14.23 -13.58
N LYS A 2 -2.84 14.85 -13.63
CA LYS A 2 -1.69 14.26 -14.35
C LYS A 2 -1.07 13.19 -13.46
N ILE A 3 -1.07 11.93 -13.90
CA ILE A 3 -0.40 10.84 -13.17
C ILE A 3 1.10 11.17 -13.15
N ILE A 4 1.67 11.27 -11.95
CA ILE A 4 3.07 11.61 -11.72
C ILE A 4 3.84 10.39 -11.22
N PHE A 5 5.17 10.45 -11.30
CA PHE A 5 6.06 9.38 -10.84
C PHE A 5 5.75 8.91 -9.40
N PHE A 6 5.30 9.84 -8.55
CA PHE A 6 4.93 9.53 -7.17
C PHE A 6 3.75 8.56 -7.05
N ASP A 7 2.75 8.65 -7.94
CA ASP A 7 1.59 7.74 -7.93
C ASP A 7 2.01 6.30 -8.27
N PHE A 8 2.96 6.16 -9.20
CA PHE A 8 3.56 4.86 -9.53
C PHE A 8 4.38 4.30 -8.37
N LEU A 9 5.17 5.16 -7.70
CA LEU A 9 5.96 4.76 -6.54
C LEU A 9 5.10 4.30 -5.36
N MET A 10 3.97 4.97 -5.13
CA MET A 10 2.97 4.58 -4.13
C MET A 10 2.47 3.15 -4.35
N LEU A 11 2.08 2.82 -5.58
CA LEU A 11 1.64 1.47 -5.93
C LEU A 11 2.72 0.41 -5.71
N VAL A 12 3.98 0.72 -6.03
CA VAL A 12 5.13 -0.16 -5.75
C VAL A 12 5.31 -0.38 -4.25
N PHE A 13 5.16 0.65 -3.43
CA PHE A 13 5.22 0.50 -1.97
C PHE A 13 4.08 -0.36 -1.43
N THR A 14 2.86 -0.24 -1.95
CA THR A 14 1.74 -1.12 -1.58
C THR A 14 2.09 -2.59 -1.82
N ILE A 15 2.73 -2.92 -2.96
CA ILE A 15 3.20 -4.28 -3.27
C ILE A 15 4.29 -4.75 -2.30
N LEU A 16 5.26 -3.88 -1.97
CA LEU A 16 6.33 -4.20 -1.03
C LEU A 16 5.81 -4.44 0.39
N ILE A 17 4.83 -3.66 0.83
CA ILE A 17 4.17 -3.84 2.13
C ILE A 17 3.37 -5.15 2.15
N ALA A 18 2.67 -5.49 1.07
CA ALA A 18 1.99 -6.78 0.93
C ALA A 18 2.94 -7.96 1.04
N TRP A 19 4.10 -7.88 0.39
CA TRP A 19 5.16 -8.89 0.54
C TRP A 19 5.69 -8.95 1.97
N GLY A 20 5.96 -7.79 2.58
CA GLY A 20 6.45 -7.68 3.96
C GLY A 20 5.47 -8.26 4.96
N PHE A 21 4.16 -8.06 4.75
CA PHE A 21 3.10 -8.65 5.55
C PHE A 21 3.11 -10.17 5.45
N LEU A 22 3.10 -10.73 4.23
CA LEU A 22 3.14 -12.19 4.01
C LEU A 22 4.36 -12.84 4.67
N ARG A 23 5.54 -12.20 4.54
CA ARG A 23 6.77 -12.69 5.18
C ARG A 23 6.69 -12.61 6.71
N SER A 24 6.11 -11.54 7.25
CA SER A 24 5.96 -11.36 8.70
C SER A 24 4.97 -12.35 9.32
N VAL A 25 3.88 -12.66 8.61
CA VAL A 25 2.93 -13.72 8.98
C VAL A 25 3.63 -15.08 9.00
N LYS A 26 4.42 -15.40 7.97
CA LYS A 26 5.20 -16.66 7.92
C LYS A 26 6.22 -16.76 9.06
N ALA A 27 6.83 -15.63 9.45
CA ALA A 27 7.74 -15.55 10.58
C ALA A 27 7.04 -15.56 11.97
N LYS A 28 5.70 -15.63 12.01
CA LYS A 28 4.88 -15.57 13.23
C LYS A 28 5.14 -14.33 14.10
N ASN A 29 5.66 -13.25 13.51
CA ASN A 29 5.92 -12.00 14.22
C ASN A 29 4.64 -11.17 14.28
N LYS A 30 3.92 -11.28 15.41
CA LYS A 30 2.63 -10.62 15.63
C LYS A 30 2.70 -9.10 15.51
N PHE A 31 3.80 -8.49 15.96
CA PHE A 31 3.98 -7.05 15.90
C PHE A 31 4.19 -6.58 14.46
N ALA A 32 5.13 -7.19 13.75
CA ALA A 32 5.44 -6.83 12.37
C ALA A 32 4.26 -7.11 11.42
N SER A 33 3.52 -8.21 11.64
CA SER A 33 2.32 -8.50 10.85
C SER A 33 1.22 -7.48 11.11
N ALA A 34 0.97 -7.10 12.37
CA ALA A 34 -0.07 -6.11 12.69
C ALA A 34 0.28 -4.73 12.13
N PHE A 35 1.54 -4.31 12.28
CA PHE A 35 2.03 -3.06 11.70
C PHE A 35 1.91 -3.06 10.18
N ALA A 36 2.42 -4.10 9.52
CA ALA A 36 2.36 -4.20 8.05
C ALA A 36 0.91 -4.25 7.54
N PHE A 37 0.00 -4.90 8.27
CA PHE A 37 -1.42 -4.93 7.93
C PHE A 37 -2.04 -3.53 7.94
N ILE A 38 -1.81 -2.76 9.02
CA ILE A 38 -2.33 -1.39 9.14
C ILE A 38 -1.74 -0.50 8.04
N SER A 39 -0.43 -0.58 7.80
CA SER A 39 0.22 0.16 6.71
C SER A 39 -0.38 -0.19 5.35
N LEU A 40 -0.67 -1.47 5.09
CA LEU A 40 -1.24 -1.92 3.82
C LEU A 40 -2.64 -1.35 3.59
N VAL A 41 -3.47 -1.28 4.63
CA VAL A 41 -4.81 -0.67 4.56
C VAL A 41 -4.72 0.82 4.24
N VAL A 42 -3.81 1.56 4.89
CA VAL A 42 -3.62 2.99 4.63
C VAL A 42 -3.12 3.24 3.21
N PHE A 43 -2.17 2.45 2.73
CA PHE A 43 -1.62 2.59 1.39
C PHE A 43 -2.65 2.25 0.30
N LEU A 44 -3.44 1.18 0.47
CA LEU A 44 -4.56 0.87 -0.42
C LEU A 44 -5.60 2.00 -0.47
N PHE A 45 -5.88 2.64 0.66
CA PHE A 45 -6.78 3.79 0.70
C PHE A 45 -6.21 4.98 -0.09
N CYS A 46 -4.92 5.28 0.07
CA CYS A 46 -4.26 6.31 -0.72
C CYS A 46 -4.26 5.99 -2.22
N ASP A 47 -3.97 4.75 -2.62
CA ASP A 47 -4.05 4.32 -4.02
C ASP A 47 -5.48 4.49 -4.58
N GLY A 48 -6.50 4.16 -3.78
CA GLY A 48 -7.90 4.40 -4.11
C GLY A 48 -8.24 5.87 -4.31
N LEU A 49 -7.72 6.77 -3.46
CA LEU A 49 -7.88 8.21 -3.63
C LEU A 49 -7.19 8.72 -4.89
N ILE A 50 -5.97 8.27 -5.18
CA ILE A 50 -5.23 8.62 -6.39
C ILE A 50 -6.08 8.25 -7.62
N ILE A 51 -6.64 7.03 -7.67
CA ILE A 51 -7.50 6.58 -8.76
C ILE A 51 -8.79 7.39 -8.83
N TYR A 52 -9.46 7.62 -7.69
CA TYR A 52 -10.72 8.38 -7.63
C TYR A 52 -10.55 9.79 -8.20
N TYR A 53 -9.52 10.50 -7.75
CA TYR A 53 -9.20 11.84 -8.23
C TYR A 53 -8.62 11.87 -9.65
N ALA A 54 -8.00 10.79 -10.11
CA ALA A 54 -7.61 10.63 -11.51
C ALA A 54 -8.83 10.44 -12.44
N THR A 55 -9.89 9.81 -11.94
CA THR A 55 -11.11 9.47 -12.71
C THR A 55 -12.18 10.56 -12.66
N GLN A 56 -12.18 11.41 -11.63
CA GLN A 56 -13.03 12.63 -11.53
C GLN A 56 -12.57 13.77 -12.45
N GLY A 57 -12.02 13.44 -13.63
CA GLY A 57 -11.57 14.41 -14.63
C GLY A 57 -12.69 15.26 -15.19
#